data_AF-R0K8H1-F1
#
_entry.id   AF-R0K8H1-F1
#
_cell.length_a   1.000
_cell.length_b   1.000
_cell.length_c   1.000
_cell.angle_alpha   90.00
_cell.angle_beta   90.00
_cell.angle_gamma   90.00
#
_symmetry.space_group_name_H-M   'P 1'
#
loop_
_entity.id
_entity.type
_entity.pdbx_description
1 polymer ?
#
loop_
_entity_poly.entity_id
_entity_poly.type
_entity_poly.pdbx_seq_one_letter_code
_entity_poly.pdbx_strand_id
1 'polypeptide(L)'
;LEKLEALCGEGSENTHPSKLLQLYTQAVLDITYFEESQLVDEDFPEETSLEKVKELTSVLSEPEDLVTECSINEDPINILGTELVECLYWRRGALLYMYCHTVKERSEWLQENIAIFKKCLNDGVRYLMKMLSFRCPLRINEDVSLQDKDTARLLSEG
;
A
#
# COMPACT_ATOMS: atom_id res chain seq x y z
N LEU A 1 7.30 -14.57 12.48
CA LEU A 1 8.71 -14.97 12.41
C LEU A 1 8.90 -16.47 12.58
N GLU A 2 8.38 -17.09 13.64
CA GLU A 2 8.53 -18.55 13.90
C GLU A 2 8.14 -19.46 12.71
N LYS A 3 7.07 -19.14 11.98
CA LYS A 3 6.65 -19.90 10.78
C LYS A 3 7.64 -19.80 9.61
N LEU A 4 8.33 -18.68 9.47
CA LEU A 4 9.36 -18.48 8.45
C LEU A 4 10.63 -19.24 8.82
N GLU A 5 11.04 -19.16 10.09
CA GLU A 5 12.21 -19.86 10.63
C GLU A 5 12.06 -21.38 10.50
N ALA A 6 10.87 -21.92 10.77
CA ALA A 6 10.57 -23.34 10.60
C ALA A 6 10.74 -23.81 9.13
N LEU A 7 10.25 -23.03 8.16
CA LEU A 7 10.32 -23.38 6.73
C LEU A 7 11.73 -23.26 6.14
N CYS A 8 12.59 -22.42 6.70
CA CYS A 8 14.01 -22.35 6.33
C CYS A 8 14.84 -23.49 6.95
N GLY A 9 14.37 -24.09 8.04
CA GLY A 9 15.05 -25.20 8.74
C GLY A 9 14.70 -26.59 8.21
N GLU A 10 13.55 -26.77 7.55
CA GLU A 10 13.16 -28.01 6.90
C GLU A 10 13.87 -28.13 5.54
N GLY A 11 14.65 -29.21 5.35
CA GLY A 11 15.47 -29.45 4.16
C GLY A 11 14.75 -29.18 2.83
N SER A 12 15.49 -28.58 1.90
CA SER A 12 15.05 -27.85 0.70
C SER A 12 14.30 -28.64 -0.39
N GLU A 13 13.63 -29.75 -0.08
CA GLU A 13 12.99 -30.60 -1.10
C GLU A 13 11.49 -30.32 -1.30
N ASN A 14 10.81 -29.58 -0.41
CA ASN A 14 9.36 -29.32 -0.54
C ASN A 14 8.88 -27.88 -0.23
N THR A 15 9.78 -26.93 0.04
CA THR A 15 9.38 -25.55 0.34
C THR A 15 9.00 -24.82 -0.95
N HIS A 16 7.70 -24.73 -1.25
CA HIS A 16 7.22 -23.95 -2.39
C HIS A 16 7.65 -22.48 -2.24
N PRO A 17 8.43 -21.91 -3.18
CA PRO A 17 8.92 -20.53 -3.09
C PRO A 17 7.80 -19.49 -2.88
N SER A 18 6.61 -19.75 -3.44
CA SER A 18 5.42 -18.94 -3.24
C SER A 18 4.99 -18.85 -1.78
N LYS A 19 5.07 -19.97 -1.02
CA LYS A 19 4.67 -19.98 0.39
C LYS A 19 5.64 -19.17 1.25
N LEU A 20 6.92 -19.23 0.94
CA LEU A 20 7.94 -18.42 1.61
C LEU A 20 7.71 -16.93 1.36
N LEU A 21 7.49 -16.54 0.09
CA LEU A 21 7.22 -15.16 -0.30
C LEU A 21 5.93 -14.61 0.35
N GLN A 22 4.87 -15.42 0.42
CA GLN A 22 3.63 -15.04 1.13
C GLN A 22 3.87 -14.79 2.62
N LEU A 23 4.63 -15.66 3.30
CA LEU A 23 4.92 -15.50 4.72
C LEU A 23 5.84 -14.32 5.00
N TYR A 24 6.81 -14.08 4.12
CA TYR A 24 7.66 -12.89 4.16
C TYR A 24 6.81 -11.63 4.01
N THR A 25 5.90 -11.60 3.04
CA THR A 25 4.95 -10.49 2.84
C THR A 25 4.12 -10.23 4.10
N GLN A 26 3.62 -11.29 4.75
CA GLN A 26 2.88 -11.16 6.01
C GLN A 26 3.74 -10.56 7.13
N ALA A 27 5.00 -11.01 7.26
CA ALA A 27 5.91 -10.44 8.26
C ALA A 27 6.21 -8.96 7.98
N VAL A 28 6.43 -8.57 6.73
CA VAL A 28 6.60 -7.17 6.32
C VAL A 28 5.37 -6.36 6.73
N LEU A 29 4.17 -6.85 6.45
CA LEU A 29 2.93 -6.21 6.87
C LEU A 29 2.88 -6.08 8.40
N ASP A 30 3.08 -7.15 9.17
CA ASP A 30 2.99 -7.09 10.63
C ASP A 30 3.98 -6.09 11.25
N ILE A 31 5.23 -6.05 10.77
CA ILE A 31 6.27 -5.15 11.27
C ILE A 31 5.95 -3.70 10.93
N THR A 32 5.65 -3.41 9.67
CA THR A 32 5.39 -2.04 9.21
C THR A 32 4.12 -1.46 9.85
N TYR A 33 3.15 -2.31 10.26
CA TYR A 33 1.91 -1.84 10.88
C TYR A 33 2.17 -1.13 12.20
N PHE A 34 3.11 -1.64 12.98
CA PHE A 34 3.52 -1.04 14.24
C PHE A 34 4.13 0.35 14.03
N GLU A 35 5.02 0.49 13.04
CA GLU A 35 5.68 1.76 12.73
C GLU A 35 4.72 2.79 12.11
N GLU A 36 3.82 2.35 11.24
CA GLU A 36 2.72 3.20 10.73
C GLU A 36 1.85 3.72 11.87
N SER A 37 1.51 2.85 12.84
CA SER A 37 0.67 3.23 13.97
C SER A 37 1.37 4.28 14.85
N GLN A 38 2.68 4.14 15.08
CA GLN A 38 3.45 5.17 15.79
C GLN A 38 3.42 6.52 15.08
N LEU A 39 3.58 6.55 13.75
CA LEU A 39 3.49 7.80 12.99
C LEU A 39 2.12 8.48 13.14
N VAL A 40 1.05 7.68 13.21
CA VAL A 40 -0.31 8.19 13.44
C VAL A 40 -0.47 8.70 14.87
N ASP A 41 -0.01 7.94 15.87
CA ASP A 41 -0.10 8.33 17.29
C ASP A 41 0.72 9.60 17.60
N GLU A 42 1.80 9.84 16.87
CA GLU A 42 2.67 11.02 16.99
C GLU A 42 2.25 12.18 16.06
N ASP A 43 1.11 12.08 15.37
CA ASP A 43 0.63 13.08 14.41
C ASP A 43 1.67 13.46 13.34
N PHE A 44 2.41 12.48 12.81
CA PHE A 44 3.44 12.65 11.77
C PHE A 44 4.41 13.82 12.04
N PRO A 45 5.38 13.68 12.97
CA PRO A 45 6.31 14.76 13.34
C PRO A 45 7.04 15.37 12.13
N GLU A 46 7.15 16.70 12.05
CA GLU A 46 7.61 17.41 10.85
C GLU A 46 9.04 17.03 10.43
N GLU A 47 9.91 16.80 11.40
CA GLU A 47 11.34 16.56 11.18
C GLU A 47 11.64 15.14 10.67
N THR A 48 10.80 14.16 11.00
CA THR A 48 11.10 12.73 10.79
C THR A 48 10.10 12.00 9.91
N SER A 49 8.84 12.44 9.88
CA SER A 49 7.75 11.69 9.24
C SER A 49 7.94 11.49 7.75
N LEU A 50 8.43 12.47 7.01
CA LEU A 50 8.63 12.34 5.56
C LEU A 50 9.59 11.21 5.21
N GLU A 51 10.71 11.11 5.93
CA GLU A 51 11.70 10.06 5.67
C GLU A 51 11.16 8.69 6.08
N LYS A 52 10.48 8.63 7.23
CA LYS A 52 9.88 7.39 7.69
C LYS A 52 8.77 6.88 6.76
N VAL A 53 7.95 7.78 6.22
CA VAL A 53 6.92 7.44 5.23
C VAL A 53 7.54 6.89 3.94
N LYS A 54 8.67 7.45 3.47
CA LYS A 54 9.39 6.92 2.29
C LYS A 54 9.97 5.54 2.57
N GLU A 55 10.61 5.36 3.73
CA GLU A 55 11.17 4.09 4.18
C GLU A 55 10.08 3.01 4.20
N LEU A 56 8.98 3.26 4.92
CA LEU A 56 7.85 2.33 5.02
C LEU A 56 7.21 2.03 3.67
N THR A 57 7.04 3.04 2.81
CA THR A 57 6.50 2.83 1.46
C THR A 57 7.41 1.94 0.61
N SER A 58 8.74 2.08 0.76
CA SER A 58 9.73 1.23 0.10
C SER A 58 9.72 -0.20 0.64
N VAL A 59 9.68 -0.37 1.97
CA VAL A 59 9.61 -1.71 2.59
C VAL A 59 8.31 -2.43 2.17
N LEU A 60 7.20 -1.70 2.05
CA LEU A 60 5.94 -2.25 1.55
C LEU A 60 5.95 -2.56 0.04
N SER A 61 6.91 -2.08 -0.76
CA SER A 61 7.07 -2.50 -2.17
C SER A 61 7.96 -3.73 -2.32
N GLU A 62 8.89 -3.95 -1.38
CA GLU A 62 9.89 -5.01 -1.43
C GLU A 62 9.30 -6.41 -1.73
N PRO A 63 8.14 -6.83 -1.17
CA PRO A 63 7.57 -8.13 -1.53
C PRO A 63 7.22 -8.30 -3.01
N GLU A 64 6.74 -7.24 -3.68
CA GLU A 64 6.43 -7.28 -5.12
C GLU A 64 7.72 -7.28 -5.95
N ASP A 65 8.71 -6.49 -5.53
CA ASP A 65 10.02 -6.39 -6.16
C ASP A 65 10.72 -7.75 -6.12
N LEU A 66 10.72 -8.42 -4.95
CA LEU A 66 11.29 -9.75 -4.78
C LEU A 66 10.57 -10.81 -5.63
N VAL A 67 9.24 -10.77 -5.75
CA VAL A 67 8.52 -11.70 -6.63
C VAL A 67 8.95 -11.52 -8.08
N THR A 68 9.11 -10.27 -8.51
CA THR A 68 9.54 -9.90 -9.87
C THR A 68 10.99 -10.35 -10.14
N GLU A 69 11.87 -10.26 -9.14
CA GLU A 69 13.27 -10.70 -9.24
C GLU A 69 13.42 -12.23 -9.20
N CYS A 70 12.60 -12.93 -8.41
CA CYS A 70 12.71 -14.37 -8.18
C CYS A 70 11.94 -15.22 -9.19
N SER A 71 10.89 -14.67 -9.82
CA SER A 71 9.98 -15.40 -10.70
C SER A 71 10.12 -14.90 -12.12
N ILE A 72 10.30 -15.80 -13.10
CA ILE A 72 10.46 -15.43 -14.52
C ILE A 72 9.15 -14.80 -15.04
N ASN A 73 9.00 -13.48 -14.88
CA ASN A 73 7.88 -12.66 -15.39
C ASN A 73 6.47 -13.09 -14.93
N GLU A 74 6.31 -13.64 -13.72
CA GLU A 74 4.98 -13.87 -13.15
C GLU A 74 4.45 -12.63 -12.43
N ASP A 75 3.17 -12.30 -12.64
CA ASP A 75 2.49 -11.21 -11.93
C ASP A 75 2.48 -11.49 -10.41
N PRO A 76 2.86 -10.52 -9.55
CA PRO A 76 2.83 -10.68 -8.09
C PRO A 76 1.54 -11.28 -7.53
N ILE A 77 0.40 -11.04 -8.18
CA ILE A 77 -0.89 -11.60 -7.77
C ILE A 77 -0.93 -13.13 -7.84
N ASN A 78 -0.21 -13.76 -8.78
CA ASN A 78 -0.22 -15.21 -8.96
C ASN A 78 0.60 -15.93 -7.88
N ILE A 79 1.61 -15.24 -7.32
CA ILE A 79 2.49 -15.79 -6.30
C ILE A 79 1.98 -15.46 -4.90
N LEU A 80 1.70 -14.18 -4.64
CA LEU A 80 1.30 -13.69 -3.30
C LEU A 80 -0.20 -13.88 -3.03
N GLY A 81 -1.02 -13.95 -4.08
CA GLY A 81 -2.47 -13.96 -3.97
C GLY A 81 -3.06 -12.56 -3.81
N THR A 82 -4.32 -12.43 -4.20
CA THR A 82 -5.06 -11.16 -4.26
C THR A 82 -5.07 -10.43 -2.93
N GLU A 83 -5.32 -11.11 -1.81
CA GLU A 83 -5.46 -10.48 -0.49
C GLU A 83 -4.17 -9.76 -0.04
N LEU A 84 -3.01 -10.39 -0.24
CA LEU A 84 -1.74 -9.80 0.17
C LEU A 84 -1.36 -8.63 -0.72
N VAL A 85 -1.49 -8.79 -2.04
CA VAL A 85 -1.20 -7.69 -2.99
C VAL A 85 -2.12 -6.51 -2.73
N GLU A 86 -3.43 -6.76 -2.59
CA GLU A 86 -4.40 -5.72 -2.24
C GLU A 86 -4.00 -4.99 -0.95
N CYS A 87 -3.62 -5.73 0.09
CA CYS A 87 -3.19 -5.15 1.37
C CYS A 87 -1.94 -4.26 1.23
N LEU A 88 -0.95 -4.68 0.45
CA LEU A 88 0.26 -3.87 0.19
C LEU A 88 -0.09 -2.54 -0.49
N TYR A 89 -0.97 -2.56 -1.49
CA TYR A 89 -1.45 -1.34 -2.15
C TYR A 89 -2.32 -0.48 -1.23
N TRP A 90 -3.21 -1.11 -0.46
CA TRP A 90 -4.03 -0.41 0.53
C TRP A 90 -3.17 0.36 1.52
N ARG A 91 -2.18 -0.30 2.12
CA ARG A 91 -1.38 0.28 3.19
C ARG A 91 -0.45 1.39 2.73
N ARG A 92 0.20 1.24 1.58
CA ARG A 92 0.95 2.36 0.96
C ARG A 92 0.05 3.55 0.66
N GLY A 93 -1.14 3.30 0.11
CA GLY A 93 -2.13 4.33 -0.18
C GLY A 93 -2.62 5.05 1.08
N ALA A 94 -2.99 4.29 2.11
CA ALA A 94 -3.46 4.80 3.38
C ALA A 94 -2.39 5.59 4.13
N LEU A 95 -1.15 5.11 4.18
CA LEU A 95 -0.03 5.81 4.81
C LEU A 95 0.21 7.18 4.16
N LEU A 96 0.27 7.23 2.83
CA LEU A 96 0.44 8.49 2.10
C LEU A 96 -0.76 9.43 2.27
N TYR A 97 -1.98 8.89 2.31
CA TYR A 97 -3.18 9.67 2.59
C TYR A 97 -3.14 10.29 3.99
N MET A 98 -2.84 9.51 5.03
CA MET A 98 -2.77 9.98 6.42
C MET A 98 -1.67 11.03 6.59
N TYR A 99 -0.51 10.81 5.97
CA TYR A 99 0.56 11.80 5.93
C TYR A 99 0.09 13.11 5.28
N CYS A 100 -0.47 13.05 4.07
CA CYS A 100 -0.96 14.24 3.37
C CYS A 100 -2.10 14.94 4.14
N HIS A 101 -2.98 14.17 4.78
CA HIS A 101 -4.06 14.70 5.62
C HIS A 101 -3.51 15.47 6.82
N THR A 102 -2.39 15.05 7.38
CA THR A 102 -1.80 15.72 8.54
C THR A 102 -1.00 16.96 8.11
N VAL A 103 -0.12 16.83 7.12
CA VAL A 103 0.75 17.94 6.71
C VAL A 103 0.00 19.06 5.96
N LYS A 104 -1.18 18.80 5.37
CA LYS A 104 -1.99 19.86 4.74
C LYS A 104 -2.41 20.94 5.74
N GLU A 105 -2.51 20.59 7.03
CA GLU A 105 -2.91 21.52 8.09
C GLU A 105 -1.74 22.45 8.50
N ARG A 106 -0.50 22.08 8.14
CA ARG A 106 0.72 22.85 8.37
C ARG A 106 0.98 23.80 7.21
N SER A 107 0.34 24.97 7.26
CA SER A 107 0.33 25.94 6.16
C SER A 107 1.73 26.39 5.70
N GLU A 108 2.69 26.56 6.62
CA GLU A 108 4.06 26.97 6.31
C GLU A 108 4.84 25.84 5.59
N TRP A 109 4.85 24.64 6.18
CA TRP A 109 5.49 23.46 5.57
C TRP A 109 4.95 23.16 4.18
N LEU A 110 3.62 23.25 3.99
CA LEU A 110 2.98 22.97 2.70
C LEU A 110 3.43 23.92 1.59
N GLN A 111 3.63 25.21 1.91
CA GLN A 111 4.10 26.20 0.94
C GLN A 111 5.51 25.87 0.44
N GLU A 112 6.38 25.42 1.33
CA GLU A 112 7.76 25.05 1.01
C GLU A 112 7.85 23.69 0.29
N ASN A 113 6.92 22.77 0.59
CA ASN A 113 7.00 21.38 0.17
C ASN A 113 5.88 20.94 -0.79
N ILE A 114 5.23 21.88 -1.48
CA ILE A 114 4.05 21.62 -2.34
C ILE A 114 4.29 20.55 -3.42
N ALA A 115 5.51 20.47 -3.97
CA ALA A 115 5.86 19.45 -4.97
C ALA A 115 5.89 18.05 -4.36
N ILE A 116 6.45 17.91 -3.16
CA ILE A 116 6.50 16.65 -2.41
C ILE A 116 5.07 16.25 -2.02
N PHE A 117 4.30 17.18 -1.47
CA PHE A 117 2.91 16.97 -1.11
C PHE A 117 2.08 16.42 -2.29
N LYS A 118 2.15 17.09 -3.45
CA LYS A 118 1.43 16.64 -4.66
C LYS A 118 1.88 15.26 -5.12
N LYS A 119 3.18 14.95 -5.01
CA LYS A 119 3.70 13.62 -5.35
C LYS A 119 3.12 12.56 -4.40
N CYS A 120 3.23 12.75 -3.09
CA CYS A 120 2.68 11.84 -2.09
C CYS A 120 1.17 11.61 -2.28
N LEU A 121 0.41 12.67 -2.55
CA LEU A 121 -1.03 12.56 -2.79
C LEU A 121 -1.34 11.75 -4.08
N ASN A 122 -0.65 12.06 -5.18
CA ASN A 122 -0.84 11.34 -6.45
C ASN A 122 -0.44 9.86 -6.33
N ASP A 123 0.65 9.57 -5.65
CA ASP A 123 1.13 8.20 -5.42
C ASP A 123 0.14 7.44 -4.52
N GLY A 124 -0.34 8.08 -3.44
CA GLY A 124 -1.35 7.53 -2.54
C GLY A 124 -2.65 7.18 -3.28
N VAL A 125 -3.20 8.10 -4.07
CA VAL A 125 -4.38 7.85 -4.90
C VAL A 125 -4.15 6.71 -5.89
N ARG A 126 -2.98 6.67 -6.54
CA ARG A 126 -2.64 5.59 -7.49
C ARG A 126 -2.64 4.23 -6.81
N TYR A 127 -2.06 4.12 -5.61
CA TYR A 127 -2.07 2.87 -4.86
C TYR A 127 -3.48 2.47 -4.43
N LEU A 128 -4.31 3.40 -3.95
CA LEU A 128 -5.70 3.12 -3.59
C LEU A 128 -6.54 2.68 -4.81
N MET A 129 -6.35 3.31 -5.97
CA MET A 129 -7.01 2.86 -7.21
C MET A 129 -6.56 1.46 -7.62
N LYS A 130 -5.25 1.16 -7.50
CA LYS A 130 -4.71 -0.16 -7.81
C LYS A 130 -5.26 -1.22 -6.84
N MET A 131 -5.33 -0.91 -5.55
CA MET A 131 -5.99 -1.74 -4.53
C MET A 131 -7.42 -2.10 -4.96
N LEU A 132 -8.24 -1.10 -5.28
CA LEU A 132 -9.65 -1.30 -5.67
C LEU A 132 -9.79 -2.23 -6.88
N SER A 133 -8.84 -2.16 -7.82
CA SER A 133 -8.85 -2.96 -9.04
C SER A 133 -8.75 -4.48 -8.80
N PHE A 134 -8.27 -4.91 -7.62
CA PHE A 134 -8.10 -6.33 -7.29
C PHE A 134 -9.40 -7.00 -6.82
N ARG A 135 -10.31 -6.26 -6.16
CA ARG A 135 -11.61 -6.79 -5.71
C ARG A 135 -12.72 -6.58 -6.73
N CYS A 136 -12.65 -5.46 -7.42
CA CYS A 136 -13.56 -5.12 -8.51
C CYS A 136 -12.67 -4.55 -9.61
N PRO A 137 -12.41 -5.29 -10.70
CA PRO A 137 -11.81 -4.67 -11.87
C PRO A 137 -12.77 -3.55 -12.25
N LEU A 138 -12.42 -2.31 -11.90
CA LEU A 138 -13.18 -1.13 -12.25
C LEU A 138 -13.14 -1.05 -13.77
N ARG A 139 -14.09 -1.73 -14.43
CA ARG A 139 -14.53 -1.33 -15.74
C ARG A 139 -15.18 0.02 -15.51
N ILE A 140 -14.36 1.07 -15.53
CA ILE A 140 -14.85 2.42 -15.77
C ILE A 140 -15.39 2.36 -17.19
N ASN A 141 -16.59 1.80 -17.35
CA ASN A 141 -17.37 2.00 -18.53
C ASN A 141 -17.68 3.49 -18.52
N GLU A 142 -17.17 4.22 -19.52
CA GLU A 142 -17.57 5.59 -19.81
C GLU A 142 -19.09 5.71 -20.06
N ASP A 143 -19.80 4.58 -20.16
CA ASP A 143 -21.25 4.44 -20.31
C ASP A 143 -22.01 4.02 -19.02
N VAL A 144 -21.56 4.38 -17.83
CA VAL A 144 -22.47 4.33 -16.67
C VAL A 144 -23.45 5.50 -16.78
N SER A 145 -24.57 5.26 -17.48
CA SER A 145 -25.76 6.08 -17.34
C SER A 145 -26.25 5.94 -15.90
N LEU A 146 -25.93 6.94 -15.06
CA LEU A 146 -26.56 7.11 -13.76
C LEU A 146 -28.04 7.42 -13.99
N GLN A 147 -28.85 6.37 -14.13
CA GLN A 147 -30.31 6.51 -14.25
C GLN A 147 -30.96 6.91 -12.93
N ASP A 148 -30.24 6.78 -11.82
CA ASP A 148 -30.73 7.15 -10.51
C ASP A 148 -30.17 8.51 -10.05
N LYS A 149 -31.06 9.51 -10.02
CA LYS A 149 -30.73 10.89 -9.62
C LYS A 149 -30.28 10.97 -8.16
N ASP A 150 -30.72 10.05 -7.31
CA ASP A 150 -30.42 10.08 -5.89
C ASP A 150 -28.98 9.63 -5.62
N THR A 151 -28.50 8.63 -6.36
CA THR A 151 -27.10 8.18 -6.30
C THR A 151 -26.12 9.27 -6.76
N ALA A 152 -26.46 10.03 -7.81
CA ALA A 152 -25.62 11.12 -8.31
C ALA A 152 -25.51 12.28 -7.30
N ARG A 153 -26.57 12.55 -6.54
CA ARG A 153 -26.60 13.62 -5.53
C ARG A 153 -25.72 13.30 -4.33
N LEU A 154 -25.78 12.07 -3.84
CA LEU A 154 -24.95 11.60 -2.72
C LEU A 154 -23.44 11.71 -3.00
N LEU A 155 -23.02 11.49 -4.25
CA LEU A 155 -21.61 11.60 -4.66
C LEU A 155 -21.13 13.06 -4.84
N SER A 156 -22.05 14.01 -5.03
CA SER A 156 -21.72 15.43 -5.21
C SER A 156 -21.59 16.22 -3.91
N GLU A 157 -22.00 15.63 -2.79
CA GLU A 157 -21.98 16.24 -1.45
C GLU A 157 -20.74 15.81 -0.62
N GLY A 158 -19.80 15.05 -1.21
CA GLY A 158 -18.56 14.58 -0.58
C GLY A 158 -17.31 15.30 -1.04
#